data_AF-A0A531JGK4-F1
#
_entry.id   AF-A0A531JGK4-F1
#
_cell.length_a   1.000
_cell.length_b   1.000
_cell.length_c   1.000
_cell.angle_alpha   90.00
_cell.angle_beta   90.00
_cell.angle_gamma   90.00
#
_symmetry.space_group_name_H-M   'P 1'
#
loop_
_entity.id
_entity.type
_entity.pdbx_description
1 polymer ?
#
loop_
_entity_poly.entity_id
_entity_poly.type
_entity_poly.pdbx_seq_one_letter_code
_entity_poly.pdbx_strand_id
1 'polypeptide(L)'
;MSAEAISESSAKSDFWDGVRLSMPVVVASAPFALLFGAIAVDNGFSVLEAFLMSALIFGGASQMVGIELFGQHVAPWLIVLSIFAVNFRHVLYSAGLGRRIAHWPVVQQALGFFIMTDPQYAVSEARAQSGETVGFAWYLGLGLPVYVFWVIESALGAVFGKLIPDTHA
;
A
#
# COMPACT_ATOMS: atom_id res chain seq x y z
N MET A 1 -37.57 1.27 12.54
CA MET A 1 -36.13 1.10 12.26
C MET A 1 -35.98 0.96 10.75
N SER A 2 -35.56 2.03 10.09
CA SER A 2 -35.51 2.20 8.63
C SER A 2 -34.37 1.39 7.99
N ALA A 3 -34.56 0.97 6.73
CA ALA A 3 -33.62 0.15 5.97
C ALA A 3 -32.19 0.73 5.89
N GLU A 4 -32.03 2.05 6.01
CA GLU A 4 -30.73 2.73 6.13
C GLU A 4 -29.93 2.30 7.36
N ALA A 5 -30.57 2.08 8.51
CA ALA A 5 -29.87 1.64 9.72
C ALA A 5 -29.35 0.19 9.59
N ILE A 6 -30.03 -0.65 8.79
CA ILE A 6 -29.61 -2.03 8.51
C ILE A 6 -28.44 -2.03 7.50
N SER A 7 -28.51 -1.18 6.48
CA SER A 7 -27.44 -1.04 5.47
C SER A 7 -26.13 -0.48 6.06
N GLU A 8 -26.20 0.55 6.90
CA GLU A 8 -25.01 1.10 7.58
C GLU A 8 -24.38 0.12 8.56
N SER A 9 -25.19 -0.64 9.30
CA SER A 9 -24.69 -1.65 10.23
C SER A 9 -23.93 -2.77 9.51
N SER A 10 -24.41 -3.17 8.33
CA SER A 10 -23.73 -4.18 7.48
C SER A 10 -22.39 -3.65 6.96
N ALA A 11 -22.36 -2.43 6.42
CA ALA A 11 -21.14 -1.85 5.86
C ALA A 11 -20.05 -1.62 6.93
N LYS A 12 -20.45 -1.21 8.15
CA LYS A 12 -19.52 -1.09 9.29
C LYS A 12 -18.97 -2.46 9.69
N SER A 13 -19.81 -3.49 9.76
CA SER A 13 -19.37 -4.86 10.05
C SER A 13 -18.35 -5.35 9.01
N ASP A 14 -18.67 -5.18 7.73
CA ASP A 14 -17.82 -5.58 6.61
C ASP A 14 -16.45 -4.88 6.65
N PHE A 15 -16.43 -3.58 6.97
CA PHE A 15 -15.19 -2.83 7.14
C PHE A 15 -14.31 -3.42 8.24
N TRP A 16 -14.87 -3.65 9.43
CA TRP A 16 -14.12 -4.18 10.57
C TRP A 16 -13.63 -5.61 10.35
N ASP A 17 -14.36 -6.42 9.59
CA ASP A 17 -13.90 -7.74 9.18
C ASP A 17 -12.70 -7.64 8.23
N GLY A 18 -12.69 -6.67 7.32
CA GLY A 18 -11.51 -6.33 6.53
C GLY A 18 -10.32 -5.89 7.40
N VAL A 19 -10.55 -5.02 8.39
CA VAL A 19 -9.51 -4.54 9.31
C VAL A 19 -8.85 -5.70 10.05
N ARG A 20 -9.65 -6.64 10.59
CA ARG A 20 -9.12 -7.82 11.29
C ARG A 20 -8.21 -8.66 10.40
N LEU A 21 -8.59 -8.84 9.14
CA LEU A 21 -7.79 -9.60 8.16
C LEU A 21 -6.49 -8.88 7.77
N SER A 22 -6.43 -7.56 7.90
CA SER A 22 -5.24 -6.76 7.59
C SER A 22 -4.15 -6.80 8.68
N MET A 23 -4.50 -7.12 9.93
CA MET A 23 -3.58 -7.03 11.06
C MET A 23 -2.28 -7.82 10.90
N PRO A 24 -2.29 -9.08 10.38
CA PRO A 24 -1.05 -9.80 10.13
C PRO A 24 -0.16 -9.11 9.09
N VAL A 25 -0.76 -8.46 8.09
CA VAL A 25 -0.05 -7.72 7.05
C VAL A 25 0.62 -6.49 7.63
N VAL A 26 -0.09 -5.72 8.45
CA VAL A 26 0.46 -4.54 9.16
C VAL A 26 1.70 -4.92 9.97
N VAL A 27 1.58 -5.97 10.79
CA VAL A 27 2.70 -6.43 11.63
C VAL A 27 3.88 -6.90 10.79
N ALA A 28 3.61 -7.62 9.69
CA ALA A 28 4.65 -8.11 8.79
C ALA A 28 5.33 -6.98 8.00
N SER A 29 4.61 -5.91 7.65
CA SER A 29 5.14 -4.78 6.86
C SER A 29 5.95 -3.78 7.68
N ALA A 30 5.70 -3.69 8.99
CA ALA A 30 6.33 -2.71 9.87
C ALA A 30 7.87 -2.61 9.78
N PRO A 31 8.65 -3.70 9.86
CA PRO A 31 10.10 -3.61 9.76
C PRO A 31 10.56 -3.09 8.38
N PHE A 32 9.83 -3.40 7.31
CA PHE A 32 10.15 -2.93 5.96
C PHE A 32 9.86 -1.44 5.80
N ALA A 33 8.74 -0.95 6.34
CA ALA A 33 8.40 0.47 6.31
C ALA A 33 9.43 1.30 7.10
N LEU A 34 9.77 0.86 8.33
CA LEU A 34 10.80 1.49 9.14
C LEU A 34 12.17 1.52 8.42
N LEU A 35 12.55 0.39 7.81
CA LEU A 35 13.79 0.28 7.05
C LEU A 35 13.81 1.23 5.85
N PHE A 36 12.73 1.29 5.07
CA PHE A 36 12.60 2.23 3.96
C PHE A 36 12.83 3.67 4.42
N GLY A 37 12.18 4.08 5.51
CA GLY A 37 12.33 5.43 6.06
C GLY A 37 13.78 5.76 6.44
N ALA A 38 14.46 4.83 7.12
CA ALA A 38 15.84 5.00 7.51
C ALA A 38 16.78 5.08 6.29
N ILE A 39 16.60 4.20 5.30
CA ILE A 39 17.39 4.20 4.06
C ILE A 39 17.15 5.46 3.24
N ALA A 40 15.92 6.00 3.22
CA ALA A 40 15.62 7.24 2.51
C ALA A 40 16.48 8.39 3.05
N VAL A 41 16.54 8.57 4.36
CA VAL A 41 17.33 9.67 4.95
C VAL A 41 18.84 9.44 4.85
N ASP A 42 19.30 8.18 4.89
CA ASP A 42 20.69 7.79 4.64
C ASP A 42 21.13 8.15 3.20
N ASN A 43 20.21 8.04 2.24
CA ASN A 43 20.42 8.45 0.84
C ASN A 43 20.17 9.95 0.60
N GLY A 44 20.08 10.77 1.66
CA GLY A 44 20.00 12.22 1.57
C GLY A 44 18.59 12.79 1.34
N PHE A 45 17.54 11.96 1.35
CA PHE A 45 16.17 12.47 1.33
C PHE A 45 15.77 13.07 2.67
N SER A 46 14.92 14.07 2.64
CA SER A 46 14.27 14.60 3.84
C SER A 46 13.19 13.65 4.36
N VAL A 47 12.84 13.80 5.64
CA VAL A 47 11.72 13.07 6.26
C VAL A 47 10.41 13.35 5.51
N LEU A 48 10.24 14.58 5.02
CA LEU A 48 9.05 14.96 4.26
C LEU A 48 9.00 14.25 2.91
N GLU A 49 10.12 14.14 2.20
CA GLU A 49 10.19 13.39 0.94
C GLU A 49 9.91 11.90 1.16
N ALA A 50 10.49 11.28 2.20
CA ALA A 50 10.21 9.89 2.54
C ALA A 50 8.72 9.67 2.87
N PHE A 51 8.12 10.57 3.64
CA PHE A 51 6.68 10.55 3.94
C PHE A 51 5.82 10.67 2.67
N LEU A 52 6.13 11.65 1.81
CA LEU A 52 5.40 11.88 0.56
C LEU A 52 5.54 10.70 -0.40
N MET A 53 6.72 10.08 -0.48
CA MET A 53 6.91 8.85 -1.26
C MET A 53 5.99 7.74 -0.74
N SER A 54 5.94 7.52 0.57
CA SER A 54 5.06 6.48 1.14
C SER A 54 3.58 6.79 0.96
N ALA A 55 3.19 8.06 1.06
CA ALA A 55 1.80 8.48 0.92
C ALA A 55 1.32 8.52 -0.55
N LEU A 56 2.19 8.85 -1.51
CA LEU A 56 1.79 9.06 -2.91
C LEU A 56 2.11 7.88 -3.82
N ILE A 57 3.21 7.17 -3.55
CA ILE A 57 3.63 6.01 -4.37
C ILE A 57 3.05 4.73 -3.78
N PHE A 58 3.08 4.59 -2.45
CA PHE A 58 2.57 3.43 -1.71
C PHE A 58 2.98 2.08 -2.35
N GLY A 59 4.27 1.92 -2.63
CA GLY A 59 4.79 0.78 -3.36
C GLY A 59 6.18 0.43 -2.86
N GLY A 60 6.27 -0.23 -1.71
CA GLY A 60 7.53 -0.40 -0.97
C GLY A 60 8.72 -0.87 -1.81
N ALA A 61 8.52 -1.84 -2.71
CA ALA A 61 9.57 -2.30 -3.63
C ALA A 61 10.02 -1.20 -4.61
N SER A 62 9.09 -0.47 -5.23
CA SER A 62 9.43 0.68 -6.09
C SER A 62 10.01 1.85 -5.33
N GLN A 63 9.65 2.04 -4.06
CA GLN A 63 10.22 3.09 -3.24
C GLN A 63 11.70 2.78 -2.93
N MET A 64 12.04 1.52 -2.64
CA MET A 64 13.43 1.07 -2.49
C MET A 64 14.24 1.25 -3.78
N VAL A 65 13.71 0.76 -4.91
CA VAL A 65 14.33 0.96 -6.24
C VAL A 65 14.49 2.46 -6.56
N GLY A 66 13.50 3.27 -6.19
CA GLY A 66 13.51 4.72 -6.36
C GLY A 66 14.67 5.35 -5.60
N ILE A 67 14.82 5.05 -4.30
CA ILE A 67 15.93 5.58 -3.49
C ILE A 67 17.29 5.22 -4.09
N GLU A 68 17.48 3.98 -4.51
CA GLU A 68 18.78 3.53 -5.07
C GLU A 68 19.15 4.20 -6.39
N LEU A 69 18.15 4.52 -7.23
CA LEU A 69 18.37 5.06 -8.56
C LEU A 69 18.27 6.59 -8.63
N PHE A 70 17.53 7.23 -7.72
CA PHE A 70 17.44 8.68 -7.68
C PHE A 70 18.78 9.29 -7.26
N GLY A 71 19.21 10.33 -7.98
CA GLY A 71 20.53 10.96 -7.76
C GLY A 71 21.71 10.24 -8.40
N GLN A 72 21.51 9.05 -8.98
CA GLN A 72 22.52 8.38 -9.79
C GLN A 72 22.61 8.99 -11.20
N HIS A 73 23.76 8.81 -11.87
CA HIS A 73 23.97 9.21 -13.25
C HIS A 73 23.33 8.23 -14.25
N VAL A 74 22.04 7.93 -14.05
CA VAL A 74 21.26 6.97 -14.84
C VAL A 74 20.24 7.72 -15.68
N ALA A 75 19.96 7.21 -16.89
CA ALA A 75 18.95 7.82 -17.76
C ALA A 75 17.55 7.75 -17.10
N PRO A 76 16.77 8.84 -17.05
CA PRO A 76 15.48 8.85 -16.34
C PRO A 76 14.49 7.76 -16.76
N TRP A 77 14.50 7.38 -18.05
CA TRP A 77 13.61 6.32 -18.56
C TRP A 77 13.96 4.93 -18.01
N LEU A 78 15.21 4.68 -17.61
CA LEU A 78 15.60 3.43 -16.96
C LEU A 78 15.01 3.33 -15.56
N ILE A 79 14.90 4.45 -14.84
CA ILE A 79 14.26 4.50 -13.52
C ILE A 79 12.78 4.13 -13.65
N VAL A 80 12.09 4.74 -14.62
CA VAL A 80 10.70 4.41 -14.93
C VAL A 80 10.55 2.94 -15.32
N LEU A 81 11.44 2.41 -16.16
CA LEU A 81 11.40 1.02 -16.57
C LEU A 81 11.64 0.06 -15.40
N SER A 82 12.57 0.35 -14.50
CA SER A 82 12.84 -0.45 -13.30
C SER A 82 11.66 -0.47 -12.34
N ILE A 83 11.06 0.70 -12.07
CA ILE A 83 9.85 0.84 -11.25
C ILE A 83 8.67 0.10 -11.90
N PHE A 84 8.52 0.20 -13.22
CA PHE A 84 7.50 -0.54 -13.96
C PHE A 84 7.74 -2.06 -13.88
N ALA A 85 8.98 -2.51 -14.09
CA ALA A 85 9.34 -3.92 -14.06
C ALA A 85 9.06 -4.55 -12.70
N VAL A 86 9.44 -3.91 -11.59
CA VAL A 86 9.18 -4.44 -10.25
C VAL A 86 7.68 -4.45 -9.91
N ASN A 87 6.89 -3.55 -10.51
CA ASN A 87 5.45 -3.46 -10.30
C ASN A 87 4.62 -4.19 -11.35
N PHE A 88 5.23 -4.87 -12.32
CA PHE A 88 4.48 -5.45 -13.45
C PHE A 88 3.35 -6.40 -12.99
N ARG A 89 3.52 -7.05 -11.84
CA ARG A 89 2.48 -7.85 -11.18
C ARG A 89 1.15 -7.10 -10.98
N HIS A 90 1.18 -5.79 -10.72
CA HIS A 90 -0.03 -5.00 -10.53
C HIS A 90 -0.87 -4.89 -11.81
N VAL A 91 -0.27 -5.04 -12.99
CA VAL A 91 -1.03 -5.13 -14.26
C VAL A 91 -1.90 -6.38 -14.27
N LEU A 92 -1.32 -7.52 -13.87
CA LEU A 92 -2.04 -8.80 -13.78
C LEU A 92 -3.11 -8.75 -12.69
N TYR A 93 -2.79 -8.17 -11.52
CA TYR A 93 -3.74 -8.01 -10.42
C TYR A 93 -4.91 -7.11 -10.82
N SER A 94 -4.64 -6.03 -11.57
CA SER A 94 -5.69 -5.11 -12.06
C SER A 94 -6.65 -5.81 -13.02
N ALA A 95 -6.15 -6.69 -13.89
CA ALA A 95 -7.00 -7.48 -14.80
C ALA A 95 -7.86 -8.51 -14.05
N GLY A 96 -7.32 -9.11 -12.98
CA GLY A 96 -8.05 -10.02 -12.10
C GLY A 96 -9.13 -9.30 -11.29
N LEU A 97 -8.70 -8.36 -10.45
CA LEU A 97 -9.54 -7.61 -9.52
C LEU A 97 -10.56 -6.72 -10.25
N GLY A 98 -10.17 -6.11 -11.37
CA GLY A 98 -11.04 -5.22 -12.15
C GLY A 98 -12.37 -5.86 -12.54
N ARG A 99 -12.37 -7.17 -12.85
CA ARG A 99 -13.61 -7.92 -13.12
C ARG A 99 -14.47 -8.14 -11.88
N ARG A 100 -13.85 -8.23 -10.70
CA ARG A 100 -14.54 -8.40 -9.41
C ARG A 100 -15.18 -7.09 -8.94
N ILE A 101 -14.53 -5.95 -9.21
CA ILE A 101 -14.95 -4.63 -8.72
C ILE A 101 -15.63 -3.75 -9.79
N ALA A 102 -15.91 -4.30 -10.98
CA ALA A 102 -16.55 -3.55 -12.08
C ALA A 102 -17.91 -2.93 -11.70
N HIS A 103 -18.56 -3.47 -10.68
CA HIS A 103 -19.82 -2.97 -10.13
C HIS A 103 -19.67 -1.71 -9.26
N TRP A 104 -18.44 -1.33 -8.90
CA TRP A 104 -18.17 -0.12 -8.11
C TRP A 104 -18.21 1.14 -8.99
N PRO A 105 -18.57 2.32 -8.44
CA PRO A 105 -18.31 3.60 -9.06
C PRO A 105 -16.83 3.79 -9.42
N VAL A 106 -16.55 4.52 -10.50
CA VAL A 106 -15.17 4.73 -11.01
C VAL A 106 -14.22 5.28 -9.95
N VAL A 107 -14.69 6.19 -9.08
CA VAL A 107 -13.87 6.75 -7.99
C VAL A 107 -13.49 5.67 -6.97
N GLN A 108 -14.41 4.77 -6.63
CA GLN A 108 -14.13 3.64 -5.74
C GLN A 108 -13.16 2.65 -6.37
N GLN A 109 -13.26 2.41 -7.68
CA GLN A 109 -12.27 1.59 -8.40
C GLN A 109 -10.89 2.23 -8.38
N ALA A 110 -10.78 3.53 -8.64
CA ALA A 110 -9.51 4.26 -8.60
C ALA A 110 -8.86 4.21 -7.22
N LEU A 111 -9.64 4.45 -6.16
CA LEU A 111 -9.16 4.31 -4.77
C LEU A 111 -8.77 2.87 -4.45
N GLY A 112 -9.56 1.90 -4.92
CA GLY A 112 -9.28 0.48 -4.74
C GLY A 112 -7.94 0.07 -5.38
N PHE A 113 -7.69 0.50 -6.61
CA PHE A 113 -6.42 0.23 -7.29
C PHE A 113 -5.24 0.96 -6.63
N PHE A 114 -5.45 2.19 -6.13
CA PHE A 114 -4.42 2.95 -5.44
C PHE A 114 -3.94 2.23 -4.16
N ILE A 115 -4.85 1.72 -3.33
CA ILE A 115 -4.49 1.04 -2.09
C ILE A 115 -4.15 -0.44 -2.27
N MET A 116 -4.16 -0.97 -3.50
CA MET A 116 -4.00 -2.39 -3.75
C MET A 116 -2.58 -2.86 -3.44
N THR A 117 -2.47 -3.88 -2.58
CA THR A 117 -1.23 -4.59 -2.26
C THR A 117 -1.34 -6.08 -2.60
N ASP A 118 -0.21 -6.80 -2.67
CA ASP A 118 -0.20 -8.24 -2.95
C ASP A 118 -1.07 -9.05 -1.97
N PRO A 119 -0.97 -8.86 -0.63
CA PRO A 119 -1.83 -9.58 0.31
C PRO A 119 -3.30 -9.21 0.14
N GLN A 120 -3.60 -7.94 -0.14
CA GLN A 120 -4.96 -7.48 -0.35
C GLN A 120 -5.59 -8.08 -1.61
N TYR A 121 -4.83 -8.18 -2.71
CA TYR A 121 -5.26 -8.88 -3.91
C TYR A 121 -5.52 -10.37 -3.63
N ALA A 122 -4.56 -11.05 -2.98
CA ALA A 122 -4.67 -12.48 -2.67
C ALA A 122 -5.91 -12.80 -1.82
N VAL A 123 -6.16 -12.03 -0.77
CA VAL A 123 -7.32 -12.20 0.11
C VAL A 123 -8.63 -11.84 -0.62
N SER A 124 -8.62 -10.81 -1.48
CA SER A 124 -9.79 -10.44 -2.29
C SER A 124 -10.16 -11.51 -3.32
N GLU A 125 -9.17 -12.13 -3.96
CA GLU A 125 -9.42 -13.20 -4.90
C GLU A 125 -9.88 -14.48 -4.18
N ALA A 126 -9.32 -14.80 -3.01
CA ALA A 126 -9.79 -15.91 -2.18
C ALA A 126 -11.27 -15.73 -1.76
N ARG A 127 -11.64 -14.52 -1.33
CA ARG A 127 -13.05 -14.16 -1.04
C ARG A 127 -13.94 -14.29 -2.27
N ALA A 128 -13.48 -13.85 -3.44
CA ALA A 128 -14.26 -14.01 -4.66
C ALA A 128 -14.43 -15.49 -5.08
N GLN A 129 -13.45 -16.36 -4.78
CA GLN A 129 -13.52 -17.80 -5.03
C GLN A 129 -14.42 -18.54 -4.05
N SER A 130 -14.63 -18.03 -2.83
CA SER A 130 -15.64 -18.56 -1.89
C SER A 130 -17.08 -18.22 -2.27
N GLY A 131 -17.27 -17.45 -3.34
CA GLY A 131 -18.59 -16.99 -3.81
C GLY A 131 -19.06 -15.70 -3.14
N GLU A 132 -18.24 -15.08 -2.29
CA GLU A 132 -18.54 -13.81 -1.65
C GLU A 132 -18.22 -12.62 -2.56
N THR A 133 -18.99 -11.54 -2.41
CA THR A 133 -18.72 -10.29 -3.12
C THR A 133 -17.56 -9.53 -2.48
N VAL A 134 -16.72 -8.93 -3.32
CA VAL A 134 -15.70 -7.97 -2.88
C VAL A 134 -16.38 -6.62 -2.76
N GLY A 135 -16.92 -6.32 -1.57
CA GLY A 135 -17.54 -5.03 -1.26
C GLY A 135 -16.51 -3.95 -0.97
N PHE A 136 -16.81 -2.70 -1.35
CA PHE A 136 -15.89 -1.58 -1.18
C PHE A 136 -15.51 -1.33 0.28
N ALA A 137 -16.47 -1.39 1.22
CA ALA A 137 -16.20 -1.18 2.64
C ALA A 137 -15.25 -2.24 3.22
N TRP A 138 -15.47 -3.52 2.92
CA TRP A 138 -14.58 -4.60 3.32
C TRP A 138 -13.17 -4.44 2.71
N TYR A 139 -13.09 -4.11 1.41
CA TYR A 139 -11.82 -3.92 0.72
C TYR A 139 -11.02 -2.73 1.27
N LEU A 140 -11.70 -1.62 1.60
CA LEU A 140 -11.09 -0.50 2.30
C LEU A 140 -10.64 -0.90 3.71
N GLY A 141 -11.45 -1.67 4.44
CA GLY A 141 -11.08 -2.18 5.76
C GLY A 141 -9.81 -3.02 5.72
N LEU A 142 -9.62 -3.79 4.64
CA LEU A 142 -8.43 -4.60 4.42
C LEU A 142 -7.18 -3.77 4.05
N GLY A 143 -7.33 -2.70 3.27
CA GLY A 143 -6.19 -1.92 2.76
C GLY A 143 -5.81 -0.68 3.58
N LEU A 144 -6.78 0.03 4.15
CA LEU A 144 -6.53 1.30 4.86
C LEU A 144 -5.61 1.16 6.07
N PRO A 145 -5.73 0.14 6.94
CA PRO A 145 -4.78 -0.05 8.03
C PRO A 145 -3.37 -0.25 7.50
N VAL A 146 -3.19 -1.08 6.48
CA VAL A 146 -1.87 -1.31 5.85
C VAL A 146 -1.30 0.00 5.32
N TYR A 147 -2.09 0.80 4.61
CA TYR A 147 -1.68 2.10 4.09
C TYR A 147 -1.27 3.08 5.21
N VAL A 148 -2.12 3.26 6.23
CA VAL A 148 -1.88 4.21 7.31
C VAL A 148 -0.64 3.82 8.11
N PHE A 149 -0.51 2.55 8.50
CA PHE A 149 0.65 2.08 9.24
C PHE A 149 1.92 2.17 8.38
N TRP A 150 1.89 1.79 7.10
CA TRP A 150 3.03 1.94 6.19
C TRP A 150 3.56 3.39 6.16
N VAL A 151 2.67 4.37 6.01
CA VAL A 151 3.05 5.80 5.96
C VAL A 151 3.63 6.26 7.30
N ILE A 152 2.98 5.91 8.42
CA ILE A 152 3.44 6.30 9.76
C ILE A 152 4.80 5.66 10.07
N GLU A 153 4.92 4.36 9.88
CA GLU A 153 6.15 3.60 10.14
C GLU A 153 7.30 4.04 9.25
N SER A 154 7.03 4.35 7.97
CA SER A 154 8.03 4.96 7.08
C SER A 154 8.53 6.31 7.62
N ALA A 155 7.62 7.17 8.08
CA ALA A 155 8.00 8.46 8.64
C ALA A 155 8.79 8.30 9.95
N LEU A 156 8.38 7.36 10.82
CA LEU A 156 9.12 7.03 12.04
C LEU A 156 10.51 6.51 11.70
N GLY A 157 10.63 5.61 10.73
CA GLY A 157 11.90 5.11 10.22
C GLY A 157 12.82 6.24 9.76
N ALA A 158 12.28 7.22 9.03
CA ALA A 158 13.03 8.39 8.58
C ALA A 158 13.45 9.31 9.74
N VAL A 159 12.60 9.50 10.75
CA VAL A 159 12.93 10.30 11.94
C VAL A 159 14.02 9.63 12.77
N PHE A 160 13.89 8.33 13.05
CA PHE A 160 14.86 7.59 13.85
C PHE A 160 16.15 7.27 13.08
N GLY A 161 16.08 7.10 11.75
CA GLY A 161 17.25 6.91 10.90
C GLY A 161 18.25 8.07 11.00
N LYS A 162 17.76 9.31 11.16
CA LYS A 162 18.62 10.49 11.41
C LYS A 162 19.41 10.43 12.71
N LEU A 163 18.99 9.60 13.66
CA LEU A 163 19.67 9.46 14.96
C LEU A 163 20.78 8.42 14.92
N ILE A 164 20.89 7.63 13.84
CA ILE A 164 21.96 6.64 13.66
C ILE A 164 23.16 7.36 13.04
N PRO A 165 24.25 7.59 13.79
CA PRO A 165 25.46 8.21 13.24
C PRO A 165 26.21 7.14 12.43
N ASP A 166 26.48 7.45 11.16
CA ASP A 166 27.30 6.66 10.22
C ASP A 166 26.93 5.18 10.05
N THR A 167 26.13 4.88 9.03
CA THR A 167 25.86 3.52 8.53
C THR A 167 27.02 2.93 7.70
N HIS A 168 28.08 3.72 7.46
CA HIS A 168 29.25 3.38 6.65
C HIS A 168 30.56 3.22 7.44
N ALA A 169 30.51 3.22 8.78
CA ALA A 169 31.69 3.03 9.64
C ALA A 169 32.18 1.58 9.69
#